data_AF-A0A4C1WB07-F1
#
_entry.id   AF-A0A4C1WB07-F1
#
_cell.length_a   1.000
_cell.length_b   1.000
_cell.length_c   1.000
_cell.angle_alpha   90.00
_cell.angle_beta   90.00
_cell.angle_gamma   90.00
#
_symmetry.space_group_name_H-M   'P 1'
#
loop_
_entity.id
_entity.type
_entity.pdbx_description
1 polymer ?
#
loop_
_entity_poly.entity_id
_entity_poly.type
_entity_poly.pdbx_seq_one_letter_code
_entity_poly.pdbx_strand_id
1 'polypeptide(L)'
;MVQVMDSCGQFRNVRALLDTGSQSTFISESCARRSADSRYDGYRFDEDYRQSSKLFSSSGAQNEFRGLNLADERFYESRSVELLIGADLLCEIICGGIIRFSPDLPCAVNTIFGHVLMGSVVGRTEAEAKQLMLDLTKLLSSAGFELRKWTSNNAELLSDIPRDHLEPHVFDNADGISYIKILGIQWNSSTDRFTYHLNLPKDSNCTKRTILSALARTYDPLGWIAPVILQGKLLMQRLWALGIDWDVDPPQEIVKHGIAYYRI
;
A
#
# COMPACT_ATOMS: atom_id res chain seq x y z
N MET A 1 -5.39 -24.60 -9.39
CA MET A 1 -6.63 -24.62 -10.20
C MET A 1 -7.81 -24.90 -9.29
N VAL A 2 -8.96 -24.25 -9.50
CA VAL A 2 -10.17 -24.41 -8.67
C VAL A 2 -11.22 -25.19 -9.45
N GLN A 3 -11.94 -26.11 -8.82
CA GLN A 3 -13.08 -26.78 -9.43
C GLN A 3 -14.36 -25.99 -9.16
N VAL A 4 -15.02 -25.56 -10.23
CA VAL A 4 -16.30 -24.84 -10.16
C VAL A 4 -17.35 -25.64 -10.93
N MET A 5 -18.54 -25.79 -10.34
CA MET A 5 -19.69 -26.39 -11.01
C MET A 5 -20.40 -25.32 -11.85
N ASP A 6 -20.57 -25.58 -13.14
CA ASP A 6 -21.32 -24.69 -14.02
C ASP A 6 -22.84 -24.85 -13.86
N SER A 7 -23.61 -24.00 -14.55
CA SER A 7 -25.08 -24.01 -14.52
C SER A 7 -25.71 -25.30 -15.07
N CYS A 8 -24.92 -26.14 -15.76
CA CYS A 8 -25.34 -27.45 -16.27
C CYS A 8 -24.99 -28.59 -15.30
N GLY A 9 -24.43 -28.28 -14.12
CA GLY A 9 -24.00 -29.26 -13.13
C GLY A 9 -22.65 -29.92 -13.43
N GLN A 10 -21.90 -29.41 -14.41
CA GLN A 10 -20.60 -29.96 -14.79
C GLN A 10 -19.47 -29.23 -14.06
N PHE A 11 -18.56 -30.00 -13.44
CA PHE A 11 -17.35 -29.43 -12.85
C PHE A 11 -16.33 -29.06 -13.93
N ARG A 12 -15.79 -27.84 -13.83
CA ARG A 12 -14.70 -27.33 -14.66
C ARG A 12 -13.55 -26.87 -13.78
N ASN A 13 -12.34 -27.17 -14.21
CA ASN A 13 -11.14 -26.60 -13.61
C ASN A 13 -10.93 -25.21 -14.18
N VAL A 14 -10.94 -24.20 -13.31
CA VAL A 14 -10.74 -22.80 -13.67
C VAL A 14 -9.51 -22.24 -12.99
N ARG A 15 -8.84 -21.28 -13.63
CA ARG A 15 -7.79 -20.48 -12.98
C ARG A 15 -8.43 -19.36 -12.19
N ALA A 16 -8.20 -19.33 -10.89
CA ALA A 16 -8.69 -18.27 -10.01
C ALA A 16 -7.57 -17.29 -9.66
N LEU A 17 -7.91 -16.00 -9.53
CA LEU A 17 -7.04 -14.97 -8.96
C LEU A 17 -7.60 -14.56 -7.60
N LEU A 18 -6.72 -14.53 -6.60
CA LEU A 18 -7.04 -14.00 -5.28
C LEU A 18 -6.91 -12.47 -5.35
N ASP A 19 -8.03 -11.77 -5.19
CA ASP A 19 -8.04 -10.31 -5.08
C ASP A 19 -7.93 -9.93 -3.61
N THR A 20 -6.75 -9.47 -3.19
CA THR A 20 -6.51 -8.99 -1.82
C THR A 20 -7.01 -7.57 -1.60
N GLY A 21 -7.68 -6.96 -2.57
CA GLY A 21 -8.06 -5.57 -2.57
C GLY A 21 -7.02 -4.68 -3.25
N SER A 22 -7.52 -3.66 -3.94
CA SER A 22 -6.76 -2.80 -4.84
C SER A 22 -5.81 -1.88 -4.07
N GLN A 23 -4.51 -2.21 -3.99
CA GLN A 23 -3.37 -1.37 -4.36
C GLN A 23 -2.08 -2.21 -4.29
N SER A 24 -1.39 -2.40 -5.41
CA SER A 24 0.01 -2.80 -5.41
C SER A 24 0.85 -1.54 -5.29
N THR A 25 1.45 -1.31 -4.12
CA THR A 25 2.27 -0.13 -3.87
C THR A 25 3.74 -0.50 -3.98
N PHE A 26 4.41 0.02 -5.00
CA PHE A 26 5.86 -0.04 -5.09
C PHE A 26 6.41 1.20 -4.39
N ILE A 27 7.21 0.98 -3.34
CA ILE A 27 7.98 2.04 -2.70
C ILE A 27 9.45 1.77 -2.95
N SER A 28 10.20 2.82 -3.30
CA SER A 28 11.66 2.70 -3.36
C SER A 28 12.19 2.30 -1.98
N GLU A 29 13.31 1.59 -1.96
CA GLU A 29 13.97 1.22 -0.70
C GLU A 29 14.29 2.45 0.15
N SER A 30 14.67 3.57 -0.49
CA SER A 30 14.93 4.83 0.21
C SER A 30 13.65 5.41 0.83
N CYS A 31 12.50 5.29 0.17
CA CYS A 31 11.19 5.61 0.74
C CYS A 31 10.84 4.70 1.92
N ALA A 32 11.03 3.39 1.77
CA ALA A 32 10.76 2.42 2.83
C ALA A 32 11.62 2.70 4.07
N ARG A 33 12.92 3.00 3.90
CA ARG A 33 13.81 3.32 5.03
C ARG A 33 13.45 4.64 5.72
N ARG A 34 12.94 5.64 4.99
CA ARG A 34 12.40 6.89 5.59
C ARG A 34 11.07 6.68 6.31
N SER A 35 10.36 5.58 6.05
CA SER A 35 8.98 5.35 6.50
C SER A 35 8.83 4.93 7.97
N ALA A 36 9.91 4.90 8.78
CA ALA A 36 9.89 4.59 10.22
C ALA A 36 9.05 3.35 10.63
N ASP A 37 8.77 2.43 9.71
CA ASP A 37 8.00 1.24 9.97
C ASP A 37 8.96 0.18 10.55
N SER A 38 8.73 -0.18 11.82
CA SER A 38 9.51 -1.16 12.56
C SER A 38 9.47 -2.57 11.94
N ARG A 39 8.56 -2.82 10.99
CA ARG A 39 8.60 -4.03 10.14
C ARG A 39 9.82 -4.08 9.22
N TYR A 40 10.45 -2.95 8.92
CA TYR A 40 11.66 -2.87 8.09
C TYR A 40 12.96 -2.72 8.89
N ASP A 41 12.88 -2.46 10.19
CA ASP A 41 14.02 -2.19 11.08
C ASP A 41 14.88 -3.46 11.35
N GLY A 42 14.42 -4.63 10.89
CA GLY A 42 15.15 -5.90 10.89
C GLY A 42 15.82 -6.25 9.56
N TYR A 43 15.59 -5.50 8.48
CA TYR A 43 16.24 -5.74 7.19
C TYR A 43 17.57 -4.97 7.15
N ARG A 44 18.62 -5.57 7.71
CA ARG A 44 19.98 -5.28 7.23
C ARG A 44 20.06 -5.79 5.80
N PHE A 45 20.08 -4.86 4.85
CA PHE A 45 20.44 -5.18 3.48
C PHE A 45 21.92 -5.56 3.50
N ASP A 46 22.18 -6.87 3.61
CA ASP A 46 23.50 -7.41 3.33
C ASP A 46 23.84 -7.04 1.87
N GLU A 47 25.05 -6.56 1.62
CA GLU A 47 25.47 -6.11 0.28
C GLU A 47 25.56 -7.28 -0.72
N ASP A 48 25.48 -8.52 -0.24
CA ASP A 48 25.55 -9.75 -1.04
C ASP A 48 24.16 -10.32 -1.37
N TYR A 49 23.36 -9.67 -2.22
CA TYR A 49 22.06 -10.22 -2.66
C TYR A 49 21.81 -10.11 -4.17
N ARG A 50 21.53 -11.27 -4.80
CA ARG A 50 21.31 -11.43 -6.24
C ARG A 50 19.84 -11.72 -6.59
N GLN A 51 19.28 -10.83 -7.43
CA GLN A 51 18.28 -11.03 -8.50
C GLN A 51 16.86 -11.54 -8.15
N SER A 52 15.95 -10.61 -7.85
CA SER A 52 14.48 -10.79 -7.91
C SER A 52 13.93 -10.87 -9.35
N SER A 53 14.65 -10.31 -10.32
CA SER A 53 14.28 -10.27 -11.74
C SER A 53 14.14 -11.66 -12.40
N LYS A 54 14.63 -12.72 -11.75
CA LYS A 54 14.51 -14.11 -12.23
C LYS A 54 13.19 -14.80 -11.91
N LEU A 55 12.36 -14.26 -11.01
CA LEU A 55 11.09 -14.88 -10.60
C LEU A 55 10.10 -15.06 -11.76
N PHE A 56 10.14 -14.18 -12.76
CA PHE A 56 9.25 -14.25 -13.92
C PHE A 56 9.87 -15.03 -15.09
N SER A 57 11.10 -15.55 -14.93
CA SER A 57 11.69 -16.51 -15.86
C SER A 57 11.28 -17.92 -15.45
N SER A 58 10.91 -18.76 -16.42
CA SER A 58 10.48 -20.15 -16.18
C SER A 58 11.51 -20.97 -15.41
N SER A 59 12.81 -20.76 -15.65
CA SER A 59 13.89 -21.46 -14.94
C SER A 59 14.21 -20.89 -13.56
N GLY A 60 13.97 -19.60 -13.32
CA GLY A 60 14.20 -18.96 -12.02
C GLY A 60 13.10 -19.31 -11.01
N ALA A 61 11.83 -19.15 -11.39
CA ALA A 61 10.69 -19.50 -10.53
C ALA A 61 10.66 -20.98 -10.14
N GLN A 62 10.92 -21.88 -11.10
CA GLN A 62 10.91 -23.33 -10.85
C GLN A 62 12.00 -23.78 -9.87
N ASN A 63 13.14 -23.09 -9.84
CA ASN A 63 14.24 -23.43 -8.94
C ASN A 63 14.03 -22.86 -7.54
N GLU A 64 13.55 -21.61 -7.41
CA GLU A 64 13.41 -20.92 -6.13
C GLU A 64 12.31 -21.54 -5.25
N PHE A 65 11.19 -21.94 -5.85
CA PHE A 65 10.03 -22.49 -5.13
C PHE A 65 9.91 -24.01 -5.24
N ARG A 66 11.02 -24.69 -5.55
CA ARG A 66 11.04 -26.13 -5.77
C ARG A 66 10.62 -26.88 -4.49
N GLY A 67 9.71 -27.83 -4.64
CA GLY A 67 9.23 -28.68 -3.54
C GLY A 67 8.03 -28.10 -2.79
N LEU A 68 7.56 -26.90 -3.14
CA LEU A 68 6.26 -26.43 -2.70
C LEU A 68 5.15 -27.12 -3.50
N ASN A 69 4.07 -27.51 -2.81
CA ASN A 69 2.82 -27.86 -3.46
C ASN A 69 2.10 -26.57 -3.87
N LEU A 70 2.46 -25.97 -5.02
CA LEU A 70 1.91 -24.69 -5.48
C LEU A 70 0.47 -24.84 -5.99
N ALA A 71 -0.39 -23.87 -5.68
CA ALA A 71 -1.77 -23.82 -6.18
C ALA A 71 -1.86 -23.61 -7.71
N ASP A 72 -0.82 -23.00 -8.29
CA ASP A 72 -0.59 -22.89 -9.71
C ASP A 72 0.91 -23.13 -10.00
N GLU A 73 1.26 -24.33 -10.45
CA GLU A 73 2.64 -24.70 -10.82
C GLU A 73 3.20 -23.87 -11.98
N ARG A 74 2.33 -23.17 -12.71
CA ARG A 74 2.65 -22.33 -13.85
C ARG A 74 2.28 -20.87 -13.58
N PHE A 75 2.37 -20.42 -12.32
CA PHE A 75 2.03 -19.05 -11.93
C PHE A 75 2.83 -17.98 -12.71
N TYR A 76 4.06 -18.31 -13.15
CA TYR A 76 4.93 -17.45 -13.95
C TYR A 76 4.53 -17.38 -15.44
N GLU A 77 3.62 -18.24 -15.90
CA GLU A 77 3.08 -18.17 -17.25
C GLU A 77 1.86 -17.25 -17.31
N SER A 78 1.90 -16.32 -18.26
CA SER A 78 0.78 -15.44 -18.59
C SER A 78 -0.37 -16.26 -19.20
N ARG A 79 -1.52 -16.32 -18.51
CA ARG A 79 -2.68 -17.18 -18.85
C ARG A 79 -3.98 -16.56 -18.35
N SER A 80 -5.09 -16.86 -19.03
CA SER A 80 -6.43 -16.38 -18.66
C SER A 80 -6.82 -16.74 -17.21
N VAL A 81 -7.40 -15.77 -16.51
CA VAL A 81 -8.08 -15.97 -15.22
C VAL A 81 -9.58 -16.01 -15.49
N GLU A 82 -10.25 -16.99 -14.90
CA GLU A 82 -11.66 -17.28 -15.14
C GLU A 82 -12.53 -17.04 -13.90
N LEU A 83 -11.91 -16.93 -12.72
CA LEU A 83 -12.58 -16.70 -11.44
C LEU A 83 -11.82 -15.68 -10.59
N LEU A 84 -12.55 -14.77 -9.95
CA LEU A 84 -12.02 -13.90 -8.90
C LEU A 84 -12.48 -14.42 -7.53
N ILE A 85 -11.55 -14.54 -6.59
CA ILE A 85 -11.84 -14.84 -5.18
C ILE A 85 -11.54 -13.58 -4.40
N GLY A 86 -12.57 -13.00 -3.80
CA GLY A 86 -12.46 -11.75 -3.04
C GLY A 86 -11.73 -11.92 -1.72
N ALA A 87 -11.28 -10.78 -1.18
CA ALA A 87 -10.56 -10.71 0.09
C ALA A 87 -11.40 -11.22 1.29
N ASP A 88 -12.73 -11.16 1.18
CA ASP A 88 -13.70 -11.66 2.17
C ASP A 88 -13.60 -13.18 2.38
N LEU A 89 -13.19 -13.93 1.35
CA LEU A 89 -13.00 -15.38 1.41
C LEU A 89 -11.59 -15.79 1.85
N LEU A 90 -10.64 -14.85 2.02
CA LEU A 90 -9.25 -15.17 2.36
C LEU A 90 -9.14 -15.97 3.67
N CYS A 91 -9.93 -15.61 4.67
CA CYS A 91 -9.94 -16.28 5.97
C CYS A 91 -10.46 -17.73 5.89
N GLU A 92 -11.27 -18.05 4.88
CA GLU A 92 -11.81 -19.40 4.68
C GLU A 92 -10.84 -20.29 3.93
N ILE A 93 -10.05 -19.71 3.02
CA ILE A 93 -9.14 -20.48 2.17
C ILE A 93 -7.75 -20.67 2.78
N ILE A 94 -7.31 -19.80 3.70
CA ILE A 94 -6.00 -19.91 4.34
C ILE A 94 -6.04 -20.99 5.43
N CYS A 95 -5.18 -22.00 5.28
CA CYS A 95 -5.09 -23.14 6.21
C CYS A 95 -4.09 -22.92 7.35
N GLY A 96 -3.42 -21.76 7.38
CA GLY A 96 -2.30 -21.49 8.27
C GLY A 96 -0.97 -22.07 7.76
N GLY A 97 0.14 -21.50 8.23
CA GLY A 97 1.48 -21.78 7.72
C GLY A 97 1.92 -20.78 6.66
N ILE A 98 2.99 -20.05 6.95
CA ILE A 98 3.61 -19.08 6.04
C ILE A 98 5.08 -19.44 5.93
N ILE A 99 5.53 -19.75 4.72
CA ILE A 99 6.95 -19.93 4.42
C ILE A 99 7.47 -18.59 3.93
N ARG A 100 8.35 -18.00 4.73
CA ARG A 100 9.05 -16.76 4.38
C ARG A 100 10.40 -17.13 3.77
N PHE A 101 10.64 -16.65 2.57
CA PHE A 101 11.94 -16.74 1.91
C PHE A 101 12.77 -15.51 2.31
N SER A 102 13.39 -14.85 1.34
CA SER A 102 14.05 -13.57 1.55
C SER A 102 13.04 -12.40 1.55
N PRO A 103 13.44 -11.22 2.02
CA PRO A 103 12.58 -10.03 2.07
C PRO A 103 12.08 -9.55 0.71
N ASP A 104 12.82 -9.86 -0.36
CA ASP A 104 12.52 -9.44 -1.73
C ASP A 104 11.65 -10.44 -2.51
N LEU A 105 11.30 -11.55 -1.86
CA LEU A 105 10.51 -12.63 -2.42
C LEU A 105 9.13 -12.68 -1.79
N PRO A 106 8.09 -13.05 -2.57
CA PRO A 106 6.79 -13.32 -2.00
C PRO A 106 6.88 -14.50 -1.03
N CYS A 107 6.11 -14.45 0.05
CA CYS A 107 5.95 -15.60 0.93
C CYS A 107 5.01 -16.63 0.31
N ALA A 108 5.19 -17.90 0.65
CA ALA A 108 4.23 -18.94 0.30
C ALA A 108 3.25 -19.13 1.47
N VAL A 109 1.98 -18.86 1.20
CA VAL A 109 0.88 -19.03 2.16
C VAL A 109 0.18 -20.33 1.83
N ASN A 110 0.05 -21.21 2.82
CA ASN A 110 -0.67 -22.47 2.64
C ASN A 110 -2.19 -22.23 2.64
N THR A 111 -2.85 -22.71 1.58
CA THR A 111 -4.30 -22.57 1.37
C THR A 111 -4.93 -23.92 1.03
N ILE A 112 -6.26 -23.98 0.99
CA ILE A 112 -7.01 -25.16 0.53
C ILE A 112 -6.68 -25.55 -0.93
N PHE A 113 -6.10 -24.64 -1.71
CA PHE A 113 -5.69 -24.89 -3.09
C PHE A 113 -4.22 -25.30 -3.24
N GLY A 114 -3.47 -25.36 -2.13
CA GLY A 114 -2.01 -25.46 -2.11
C GLY A 114 -1.35 -24.14 -1.69
N HIS A 115 -0.04 -24.04 -1.87
CA HIS A 115 0.74 -22.84 -1.56
C HIS A 115 0.47 -21.77 -2.62
N VAL A 116 0.03 -20.59 -2.16
CA VAL A 116 -0.10 -19.39 -2.99
C VAL A 116 1.02 -18.43 -2.63
N LEU A 117 1.69 -17.88 -3.64
CA LEU A 117 2.70 -16.85 -3.44
C LEU A 117 2.02 -15.49 -3.24
N MET A 118 2.34 -14.82 -2.13
CA MET A 118 1.80 -13.52 -1.76
C MET A 118 2.90 -12.62 -1.22
N GLY A 119 2.92 -11.36 -1.64
CA GLY A 119 3.87 -10.37 -1.13
C GLY A 119 4.43 -9.46 -2.19
N SER A 120 5.40 -8.64 -1.79
CA SER A 120 6.09 -7.71 -2.67
C SER A 120 7.13 -8.42 -3.52
N VAL A 121 7.37 -7.87 -4.72
CA VAL A 121 8.55 -8.18 -5.52
C VAL A 121 9.31 -6.87 -5.71
N VAL A 122 10.61 -6.89 -5.46
CA VAL A 122 11.45 -5.68 -5.42
C VAL A 122 12.34 -5.61 -6.64
N GLY A 123 12.26 -4.55 -7.45
CA GLY A 123 13.30 -4.23 -8.45
C GLY A 123 14.35 -3.31 -7.82
N ARG A 124 15.62 -3.74 -7.71
CA ARG A 124 16.67 -2.97 -7.01
C ARG A 124 17.39 -1.97 -7.91
N THR A 125 17.29 -2.15 -9.22
CA THR A 125 17.79 -1.19 -10.22
C THR A 125 16.63 -0.66 -11.05
N GLU A 126 16.82 0.49 -11.68
CA GLU A 126 15.81 1.07 -12.60
C GLU A 126 15.48 0.11 -13.75
N ALA A 127 16.48 -0.59 -14.28
CA ALA A 127 16.29 -1.61 -15.32
C ALA A 127 15.44 -2.79 -14.82
N GLU A 128 15.70 -3.28 -13.61
CA GLU A 128 14.90 -4.35 -13.01
C GLU A 128 13.47 -3.89 -12.68
N ALA A 129 13.31 -2.68 -12.15
CA ALA A 129 12.00 -2.11 -11.89
C ALA A 129 11.18 -1.96 -13.18
N LYS A 130 11.80 -1.44 -14.25
CA LYS A 130 11.17 -1.34 -15.57
C LYS A 130 10.75 -2.70 -16.11
N GLN A 131 11.62 -3.70 -16.02
CA GLN A 131 11.32 -5.06 -16.45
C GLN A 131 10.16 -5.66 -15.64
N LEU A 132 10.17 -5.50 -14.31
CA LEU A 132 9.11 -5.95 -13.42
C LEU A 132 7.76 -5.30 -13.77
N MET A 133 7.74 -3.99 -14.02
CA MET A 133 6.54 -3.27 -14.44
C MET A 133 5.97 -3.85 -15.74
N LEU A 134 6.82 -4.12 -16.72
CA LEU A 134 6.41 -4.70 -18.01
C LEU A 134 5.85 -6.12 -17.84
N ASP A 135 6.53 -6.97 -17.05
CA ASP A 135 6.12 -8.36 -16.86
C ASP A 135 4.80 -8.46 -16.09
N LEU A 136 4.62 -7.64 -15.04
CA LEU A 136 3.37 -7.56 -14.30
C LEU A 136 2.21 -7.06 -15.16
N THR A 137 2.46 -6.03 -15.98
CA THR A 137 1.44 -5.50 -16.91
C THR A 137 1.00 -6.58 -17.90
N LYS A 138 1.94 -7.32 -18.50
CA LYS A 138 1.64 -8.41 -19.43
C LYS A 138 0.92 -9.58 -18.76
N LEU A 139 1.34 -9.94 -17.55
CA LEU A 139 0.74 -11.02 -16.78
C LEU A 139 -0.72 -10.71 -16.45
N LEU A 140 -0.98 -9.53 -15.89
CA LEU A 140 -2.32 -9.15 -15.44
C LEU A 140 -3.26 -8.80 -16.61
N SER A 141 -2.76 -8.18 -17.68
CA SER A 141 -3.57 -7.96 -18.90
C SER A 141 -4.02 -9.28 -19.55
N SER A 142 -3.21 -10.34 -19.50
CA SER A 142 -3.65 -11.68 -19.98
C SER A 142 -4.81 -12.27 -19.19
N ALA A 143 -5.00 -11.80 -17.97
CA ALA A 143 -6.08 -12.15 -17.07
C ALA A 143 -7.25 -11.15 -17.13
N GLY A 144 -7.20 -10.16 -18.04
CA GLY A 144 -8.21 -9.12 -18.18
C GLY A 144 -8.06 -7.95 -17.20
N PHE A 145 -6.95 -7.88 -16.46
CA PHE A 145 -6.67 -6.83 -15.49
C PHE A 145 -5.66 -5.82 -16.04
N GLU A 146 -6.17 -4.66 -16.44
CA GLU A 146 -5.32 -3.53 -16.84
C GLU A 146 -4.78 -2.82 -15.61
N LEU A 147 -3.46 -2.87 -15.41
CA LEU A 147 -2.80 -2.14 -14.32
C LEU A 147 -2.87 -0.64 -14.58
N ARG A 148 -3.41 0.08 -13.59
CA ARG A 148 -3.53 1.54 -13.57
C ARG A 148 -2.87 2.10 -12.31
N LYS A 149 -2.92 3.43 -12.18
CA LYS A 149 -2.38 4.18 -11.04
C LYS A 149 -0.86 4.09 -10.93
N TRP A 150 -0.18 3.99 -12.07
CA TRP A 150 1.27 4.00 -12.11
C TRP A 150 1.80 5.36 -11.67
N THR A 151 2.78 5.35 -10.77
CA THR A 151 3.49 6.52 -10.32
C THR A 151 4.92 6.14 -9.93
N SER A 152 5.84 7.07 -10.06
CA SER A 152 7.27 6.87 -9.79
C SER A 152 7.92 8.21 -9.48
N ASN A 153 8.98 8.18 -8.69
CA ASN A 153 9.90 9.29 -8.50
C ASN A 153 10.92 9.43 -9.66
N ASN A 154 10.98 8.45 -10.56
CA ASN A 154 11.74 8.50 -11.81
C ASN A 154 10.79 8.54 -13.02
N ALA A 155 10.82 9.65 -13.76
CA ALA A 155 9.97 9.89 -14.92
C ALA A 155 10.27 8.94 -16.10
N GLU A 156 11.50 8.44 -16.24
CA GLU A 156 11.88 7.52 -17.32
C GLU A 156 11.15 6.18 -17.22
N LEU A 157 10.84 5.73 -16.00
CA LEU A 157 10.05 4.52 -15.75
C LEU A 157 8.61 4.64 -16.22
N LEU A 158 8.07 5.87 -16.30
CA LEU A 158 6.69 6.13 -16.71
C LEU A 158 6.56 6.47 -18.20
N SER A 159 7.67 6.61 -18.92
CA SER A 159 7.69 7.04 -20.32
C SER A 159 6.88 6.13 -21.26
N ASP A 160 6.88 4.82 -20.99
CA ASP A 160 6.19 3.80 -21.79
C ASP A 160 4.76 3.51 -21.30
N ILE A 161 4.28 4.19 -20.25
CA ILE A 161 2.97 3.95 -19.65
C ILE A 161 1.91 4.90 -20.24
N PRO A 162 0.74 4.40 -20.70
CA PRO A 162 -0.35 5.24 -21.17
C PRO A 162 -0.80 6.27 -20.13
N ARG A 163 -1.13 7.49 -20.57
CA ARG A 163 -1.49 8.59 -19.66
C ARG A 163 -2.70 8.30 -18.78
N ASP A 164 -3.65 7.52 -19.27
CA ASP A 164 -4.86 7.09 -18.56
C ASP A 164 -4.62 5.94 -17.56
N HIS A 165 -3.42 5.35 -17.60
CA HIS A 165 -2.95 4.36 -16.64
C HIS A 165 -2.05 4.99 -15.55
N LEU A 166 -1.64 6.25 -15.68
CA LEU A 166 -0.90 6.98 -14.65
C LEU A 166 -1.84 7.39 -13.50
N GLU A 167 -1.30 7.46 -12.29
CA GLU A 167 -2.04 8.01 -11.15
C GLU A 167 -2.18 9.53 -11.31
N PRO A 168 -3.41 10.07 -11.31
CA PRO A 168 -3.62 11.50 -11.43
C PRO A 168 -3.08 12.21 -10.18
N HIS A 169 -2.23 13.20 -10.41
CA HIS A 169 -1.76 14.07 -9.35
C HIS A 169 -2.86 15.05 -8.91
N VAL A 170 -2.97 15.26 -7.60
CA VAL A 170 -3.74 16.33 -6.99
C VAL A 170 -2.83 17.55 -6.87
N PHE A 171 -3.34 18.71 -7.29
CA PHE A 171 -2.65 19.99 -7.14
C PHE A 171 -3.21 20.74 -5.94
N ASP A 172 -2.33 21.15 -5.02
CA ASP A 172 -2.69 22.15 -4.02
C ASP A 172 -2.50 23.55 -4.61
N ASN A 173 -3.61 24.28 -4.78
CA ASN A 173 -3.61 25.61 -5.38
C ASN A 173 -2.87 26.65 -4.52
N ALA A 174 -2.65 26.38 -3.22
CA ALA A 174 -1.98 27.31 -2.32
C ALA A 174 -0.46 27.36 -2.56
N ASP A 175 0.16 26.20 -2.79
CA ASP A 175 1.63 26.07 -2.84
C ASP A 175 2.15 25.59 -4.21
N GLY A 176 1.26 25.27 -5.16
CA GLY A 176 1.62 24.72 -6.47
C GLY A 176 2.21 23.30 -6.40
N ILE A 177 2.12 22.64 -5.25
CA ILE A 177 2.67 21.31 -5.03
C ILE A 177 1.71 20.26 -5.59
N SER A 178 2.27 19.38 -6.42
CA SER A 178 1.61 18.22 -6.98
C SER A 178 1.90 16.98 -6.13
N TYR A 179 0.88 16.22 -5.74
CA TYR A 179 1.01 15.02 -4.91
C TYR A 179 -0.04 13.96 -5.24
N ILE A 180 0.19 12.73 -4.79
CA ILE A 180 -0.76 11.63 -4.85
C ILE A 180 -1.18 11.27 -3.43
N LYS A 181 -2.45 10.90 -3.21
CA LYS A 181 -2.92 10.42 -1.90
C LYS A 181 -2.73 8.91 -1.78
N ILE A 182 -1.91 8.49 -0.83
CA ILE A 182 -1.71 7.08 -0.49
C ILE A 182 -2.12 6.90 0.97
N LEU A 183 -3.21 6.15 1.20
CA LEU A 183 -3.71 5.86 2.55
C LEU A 183 -3.82 7.12 3.43
N GLY A 184 -4.37 8.22 2.89
CA GLY A 184 -4.54 9.49 3.62
C GLY A 184 -3.29 10.37 3.72
N ILE A 185 -2.12 9.87 3.34
CA ILE A 185 -0.84 10.60 3.28
C ILE A 185 -0.66 11.18 1.88
N GLN A 186 -0.05 12.36 1.77
CA GLN A 186 0.30 12.95 0.49
C GLN A 186 1.73 12.53 0.12
N TRP A 187 1.94 12.02 -1.08
CA TRP A 187 3.27 11.73 -1.62
C TRP A 187 3.54 12.59 -2.83
N ASN A 188 4.57 13.42 -2.75
CA ASN A 188 5.14 14.08 -3.92
C ASN A 188 6.20 13.14 -4.51
N SER A 189 5.86 12.46 -5.59
CA SER A 189 6.77 11.50 -6.24
C SER A 189 8.03 12.19 -6.79
N SER A 190 7.91 13.36 -7.39
CA SER A 190 9.06 14.07 -7.98
C SER A 190 10.18 14.43 -6.99
N THR A 191 9.83 14.74 -5.74
CA THR A 191 10.78 15.06 -4.66
C THR A 191 11.01 13.89 -3.71
N ASP A 192 10.25 12.82 -3.89
CA ASP A 192 10.24 11.63 -3.04
C ASP A 192 9.92 11.93 -1.56
N ARG A 193 8.99 12.88 -1.33
CA ARG A 193 8.63 13.36 0.01
C ARG A 193 7.19 13.03 0.34
N PHE A 194 6.97 12.53 1.55
CA PHE A 194 5.64 12.43 2.12
C PHE A 194 5.31 13.67 2.94
N THR A 195 4.07 14.13 2.84
CA THR A 195 3.53 15.26 3.58
C THR A 195 2.16 14.92 4.15
N TYR A 196 1.78 15.64 5.20
CA TYR A 196 0.43 15.61 5.75
C TYR A 196 -0.20 16.97 5.56
N HIS A 197 -1.45 16.96 5.08
CA HIS A 197 -2.26 18.17 5.08
C HIS A 197 -3.25 18.10 6.24
N LEU A 198 -2.90 18.80 7.32
CA LEU A 198 -3.76 18.91 8.49
C LEU A 198 -4.72 20.08 8.30
N ASN A 199 -5.99 19.75 8.08
CA ASN A 199 -7.08 20.74 8.04
C ASN A 199 -7.43 21.19 9.45
N LEU A 200 -6.54 21.99 10.04
CA LEU A 200 -6.69 22.52 11.38
C LEU A 200 -7.71 23.66 11.40
N PRO A 201 -8.49 23.80 12.49
CA PRO A 201 -9.37 24.94 12.66
C PRO A 201 -8.53 26.23 12.65
N LYS A 202 -8.90 27.20 11.81
CA LYS A 202 -8.32 28.54 11.86
C LYS A 202 -8.74 29.22 13.17
N ASP A 203 -7.93 30.18 13.64
CA ASP A 203 -8.11 30.88 14.93
C ASP A 203 -9.53 31.44 15.15
N SER A 204 -10.29 31.71 14.08
CA SER A 204 -11.65 32.26 14.13
C SER A 204 -12.78 31.25 14.32
N ASN A 205 -12.53 29.93 14.32
CA ASN A 205 -13.56 28.88 14.48
C ASN A 205 -13.00 27.66 15.22
N CYS A 206 -12.29 27.87 16.33
CA CYS A 206 -11.60 26.80 17.06
C CYS A 206 -12.45 26.22 18.19
N THR A 207 -13.55 25.54 17.86
CA THR A 207 -14.43 24.89 18.85
C THR A 207 -14.03 23.45 19.13
N LYS A 208 -14.49 22.89 20.25
CA LYS A 208 -14.31 21.46 20.59
C LYS A 208 -14.74 20.54 19.44
N ARG A 209 -15.84 20.88 18.74
CA ARG A 209 -16.32 20.15 17.56
C ARG A 209 -15.29 20.19 16.41
N THR A 210 -14.78 21.37 16.07
CA THR A 210 -13.82 21.50 14.97
C THR A 210 -12.48 20.85 15.26
N ILE A 211 -12.00 20.89 16.50
CA ILE A 211 -10.77 20.22 16.93
C ILE A 211 -10.93 18.70 16.80
N LEU A 212 -12.04 18.15 17.33
CA LEU A 212 -12.34 16.73 17.19
C LEU A 212 -12.49 16.30 15.74
N SER A 213 -13.15 17.11 14.91
CA SER A 213 -13.30 16.87 13.48
C SER A 213 -11.94 16.83 12.76
N ALA A 214 -11.03 17.76 13.08
CA ALA A 214 -9.67 17.75 12.55
C ALA A 214 -8.89 16.50 12.95
N LEU A 215 -8.96 16.11 14.24
CA LEU A 215 -8.35 14.88 14.74
C LEU A 215 -8.90 13.62 14.06
N ALA A 216 -10.22 13.50 13.95
CA ALA A 216 -10.86 12.32 13.37
C ALA A 216 -10.58 12.15 11.87
N ARG A 217 -10.32 13.25 11.15
CA ARG A 217 -9.91 13.21 9.73
C ARG A 217 -8.44 12.88 9.53
N THR A 218 -7.64 12.93 10.59
CA THR A 218 -6.20 12.68 10.52
C THR A 218 -5.98 11.17 10.61
N TYR A 219 -5.67 10.56 9.47
CA TYR A 219 -5.34 9.14 9.39
C TYR A 219 -3.82 8.99 9.31
N ASP A 220 -3.23 8.34 10.32
CA ASP A 220 -1.79 8.14 10.44
C ASP A 220 -1.50 6.65 10.67
N PRO A 221 -1.55 5.83 9.60
CA PRO A 221 -1.38 4.38 9.72
C PRO A 221 0.03 3.97 10.19
N LEU A 222 1.02 4.84 10.02
CA LEU A 222 2.43 4.57 10.33
C LEU A 222 2.93 5.26 11.61
N GLY A 223 2.12 6.15 12.20
CA GLY A 223 2.46 6.84 13.44
C GLY A 223 3.45 8.02 13.29
N TRP A 224 3.68 8.52 12.08
CA TRP A 224 4.67 9.59 11.82
C TRP A 224 4.34 10.90 12.50
N ILE A 225 3.04 11.19 12.64
CA ILE A 225 2.54 12.40 13.30
C ILE A 225 1.85 12.05 14.61
N ALA A 226 2.15 10.89 15.19
CA ALA A 226 1.64 10.48 16.50
C ALA A 226 1.89 11.53 17.60
N PRO A 227 3.05 12.22 17.68
CA PRO A 227 3.24 13.32 18.63
C PRO A 227 2.21 14.45 18.44
N VAL A 228 1.91 14.80 17.19
CA VAL A 228 0.93 15.84 16.85
C VAL A 228 -0.49 15.40 17.19
N ILE A 229 -0.87 14.17 16.86
CA ILE A 229 -2.18 13.59 17.20
C ILE A 229 -2.36 13.50 18.72
N LEU A 230 -1.31 13.12 19.45
CA LEU A 230 -1.34 13.04 20.91
C LEU A 230 -1.62 14.42 21.53
N GLN A 231 -0.97 15.48 21.04
CA GLN A 231 -1.23 16.83 21.54
C GLN A 231 -2.68 17.25 21.34
N GLY A 232 -3.29 16.98 20.19
CA GLY A 232 -4.71 17.27 20.02
C GLY A 232 -5.61 16.42 20.92
N LYS A 233 -5.27 15.15 21.16
CA LYS A 233 -6.01 14.31 22.13
C LYS A 233 -5.92 14.87 23.55
N LEU A 234 -4.75 15.35 23.98
CA LEU A 234 -4.56 16.02 25.27
C LEU A 234 -5.32 17.34 25.35
N LEU A 235 -5.31 18.13 24.27
CA LEU A 235 -6.13 19.34 24.17
C LEU A 235 -7.62 19.00 24.33
N MET A 236 -8.13 18.02 23.59
CA MET A 236 -9.51 17.56 23.72
C MET A 236 -9.83 17.13 25.15
N GLN A 237 -8.95 16.36 25.79
CA GLN A 237 -9.12 15.95 27.19
C GLN A 237 -9.26 17.14 28.14
N ARG A 238 -8.43 18.18 27.98
CA ARG A 238 -8.52 19.41 28.79
C ARG A 238 -9.84 20.16 28.57
N LEU A 239 -10.30 20.27 27.32
CA LEU A 239 -11.58 20.90 27.00
C LEU A 239 -12.76 20.17 27.65
N TRP A 240 -12.71 18.85 27.69
CA TRP A 240 -13.69 18.03 28.40
C TRP A 240 -13.65 18.26 29.91
N ALA A 241 -12.46 18.29 30.51
CA ALA A 241 -12.30 18.52 31.95
C ALA A 241 -12.84 19.89 32.41
N LEU A 242 -12.82 20.88 31.53
CA LEU A 242 -13.37 22.22 31.78
C LEU A 242 -14.86 22.34 31.51
N GLY A 243 -15.51 21.28 31.00
CA GLY A 243 -16.93 21.31 30.70
C GLY A 243 -17.33 22.25 29.56
N ILE A 244 -16.40 22.58 28.65
CA ILE A 244 -16.70 23.44 27.50
C ILE A 244 -17.66 22.73 26.54
N ASP A 245 -18.72 23.41 26.10
CA ASP A 245 -19.68 22.85 25.16
C ASP A 245 -19.09 22.75 23.73
N TRP A 246 -19.75 22.01 22.85
CA TRP A 246 -19.28 21.63 21.52
C TRP A 246 -18.92 22.80 20.60
N ASP A 247 -19.76 23.83 20.62
CA ASP A 247 -19.73 24.96 19.68
C ASP A 247 -19.40 26.28 20.39
N VAL A 248 -18.83 26.19 21.59
CA VAL A 248 -18.34 27.34 22.37
C VAL A 248 -16.85 27.51 22.15
N ASP A 249 -16.42 28.76 22.00
CA ASP A 249 -15.01 29.12 21.90
C ASP A 249 -14.30 28.81 23.23
N PRO A 250 -13.27 27.94 23.21
CA PRO A 250 -12.50 27.62 24.41
C PRO A 250 -11.56 28.77 24.81
N PRO A 251 -11.13 28.83 26.09
CA PRO A 251 -10.21 29.85 26.54
C PRO A 251 -8.92 29.88 25.69
N GLN A 252 -8.58 31.05 25.16
CA GLN A 252 -7.50 31.20 24.19
C GLN A 252 -6.14 30.69 24.69
N GLU A 253 -5.88 30.72 26.00
CA GLU A 253 -4.63 30.19 26.56
C GLU A 253 -4.46 28.69 26.33
N ILE A 254 -5.56 27.93 26.42
CA ILE A 254 -5.57 26.48 26.24
C ILE A 254 -5.38 26.14 24.76
N VAL A 255 -6.05 26.90 23.89
CA VAL A 255 -5.96 26.76 22.44
C VAL A 255 -4.55 27.10 21.96
N LYS A 256 -3.98 28.22 22.39
CA LYS A 256 -2.61 28.63 22.01
C LYS A 256 -1.58 27.59 22.46
N HIS A 257 -1.71 27.06 23.68
CA HIS A 257 -0.80 26.04 24.20
C HIS A 257 -0.93 24.70 23.46
N GLY A 258 -2.15 24.31 23.05
CA GLY A 258 -2.40 23.08 22.30
C GLY A 258 -2.08 23.17 20.80
N ILE A 259 -2.30 24.34 20.17
CA ILE A 259 -2.07 24.58 18.74
C ILE A 259 -0.63 24.95 18.42
N ALA A 260 0.15 25.49 19.37
CA ALA A 260 1.57 25.79 19.15
C ALA A 260 2.38 24.59 18.63
N TYR A 261 1.98 23.36 18.98
CA TYR A 261 2.61 22.12 18.54
C TYR A 261 2.17 21.61 17.16
N TYR A 262 1.12 22.23 16.58
CA TYR A 262 0.64 21.92 15.24
C TYR A 262 1.32 22.77 14.14
N ARG A 263 2.10 23.78 14.52
CA ARG A 263 2.93 24.58 13.61
C ARG A 263 4.30 23.92 13.50
N ILE A 264 4.39 22.82 12.75
CA ILE A 264 5.64 22.17 12.33
C ILE A 264 5.88 22.51 10.86
#